data_AF-A0A433U7G4-F1
#
_entry.id   AF-A0A433U7G4-F1
#
_cell.length_a   1.000
_cell.length_b   1.000
_cell.length_c   1.000
_cell.angle_alpha   90.00
_cell.angle_beta   90.00
_cell.angle_gamma   90.00
#
_symmetry.space_group_name_H-M   'P 1'
#
loop_
_entity.id
_entity.type
_entity.pdbx_description
1 polymer ?
#
loop_
_entity_poly.entity_id
_entity_poly.type
_entity_poly.pdbx_seq_one_letter_code
_entity_poly.pdbx_strand_id
1 'polypeptide(L)'
;MSVDPGAGGFWEFGDFEKDGKGKWDNPWAAGEHMAPFDQEFYIIMNVAVGGVGFFPENYVNYPYPKPWNDKSGHAATAFWNARNNWLPTWKLDQNNGEDAAMQVKYIRVWQMGPKP
;
A
#
# COMPACT_ATOMS: atom_id res chain seq x y z
N MET A 1 -8.68 -8.95 16.60
CA MET A 1 -7.61 -9.47 15.72
C MET A 1 -6.32 -9.28 16.49
N SER A 2 -5.54 -10.34 16.69
CA SER A 2 -4.20 -10.27 17.28
C SER A 2 -3.21 -10.57 16.16
N VAL A 3 -2.18 -9.73 16.00
CA VAL A 3 -1.07 -9.99 15.09
C VAL A 3 0.09 -10.45 15.96
N ASP A 4 0.65 -11.61 15.63
CA ASP A 4 1.86 -12.15 16.23
C ASP A 4 2.89 -12.28 15.09
N PRO A 5 3.95 -11.45 15.08
CA PRO A 5 4.95 -11.51 14.02
C PRO A 5 5.84 -12.76 14.09
N GLY A 6 5.70 -13.60 15.13
CA GLY A 6 6.49 -14.81 15.31
C GLY A 6 7.97 -14.49 15.60
N ALA A 7 8.78 -15.53 15.87
CA ALA A 7 10.14 -15.36 16.38
C ALA A 7 11.06 -14.45 15.52
N GLY A 8 10.85 -14.39 14.19
CA GLY A 8 11.61 -13.54 13.28
C GLY A 8 11.14 -12.08 13.18
N GLY A 9 10.14 -11.67 13.96
CA GLY A 9 9.62 -10.31 13.94
C GLY A 9 8.94 -9.94 12.62
N PHE A 10 8.60 -8.65 12.47
CA PHE A 10 7.87 -8.18 11.28
C PHE A 10 8.64 -8.34 9.97
N TRP A 11 9.97 -8.47 10.02
CA TRP A 11 10.79 -8.74 8.84
C TRP A 11 10.44 -10.08 8.19
N GLU A 12 10.45 -11.15 8.98
CA GLU A 12 10.08 -12.49 8.52
C GLU A 12 8.58 -12.58 8.24
N PHE A 13 7.74 -12.00 9.11
CA PHE A 13 6.29 -12.01 8.95
C PHE A 13 5.82 -11.38 7.62
N GLY A 14 6.48 -10.29 7.20
CA GLY A 14 6.22 -9.63 5.92
C GLY A 14 6.89 -10.28 4.71
N ASP A 15 7.62 -11.38 4.90
CA ASP A 15 8.37 -12.11 3.87
C ASP A 15 9.36 -11.24 3.06
N PHE A 16 9.85 -10.14 3.68
CA PHE A 16 10.66 -9.12 3.00
C PHE A 16 12.02 -9.63 2.52
N GLU A 17 12.51 -10.73 3.11
CA GLU A 17 13.73 -11.38 2.67
C GLU A 17 13.58 -12.07 1.30
N LYS A 18 12.38 -12.60 0.99
CA LYS A 18 12.09 -13.23 -0.31
C LYS A 18 11.88 -12.20 -1.42
N ASP A 19 11.20 -11.09 -1.11
CA ASP A 19 11.02 -9.98 -2.04
C ASP A 19 12.33 -9.21 -2.27
N GLY A 20 13.22 -9.24 -1.28
CA GLY A 20 14.52 -8.56 -1.30
C GLY A 20 15.70 -9.37 -1.83
N LYS A 21 15.65 -10.71 -1.88
CA LYS A 21 16.77 -11.63 -2.23
C LYS A 21 18.18 -11.04 -1.97
N GLY A 22 18.46 -10.66 -0.73
CA GLY A 22 19.78 -10.17 -0.30
C GLY A 22 20.19 -8.77 -0.81
N LYS A 23 19.27 -7.99 -1.37
CA LYS A 23 19.51 -6.61 -1.83
C LYS A 23 19.29 -5.55 -0.75
N TRP A 24 18.54 -5.89 0.29
CA TRP A 24 18.16 -4.97 1.34
C TRP A 24 18.59 -5.55 2.68
N ASP A 25 19.32 -4.76 3.47
CA ASP A 25 19.56 -5.07 4.86
C ASP A 25 18.26 -4.91 5.63
N ASN A 26 17.99 -5.81 6.59
CA ASN A 26 16.84 -5.67 7.49
C ASN A 26 17.07 -4.44 8.38
N PRO A 27 16.31 -3.33 8.20
CA PRO A 27 16.52 -2.11 8.97
C PRO A 27 16.09 -2.26 10.44
N TRP A 28 15.36 -3.33 10.76
CA TRP A 28 14.86 -3.64 12.10
C TRP A 28 15.69 -4.72 12.80
N ALA A 29 16.82 -5.15 12.21
CA ALA A 29 17.66 -6.21 12.78
C ALA A 29 18.20 -5.88 14.19
N ALA A 30 18.36 -4.59 14.51
CA ALA A 30 18.80 -4.12 15.82
C ALA A 30 17.64 -3.66 16.73
N GLY A 31 16.39 -3.69 16.24
CA GLY A 31 15.21 -3.28 16.99
C GLY A 31 14.66 -4.37 17.90
N GLU A 32 13.61 -4.06 18.65
CA GLU A 32 12.90 -5.09 19.41
C GLU A 32 12.04 -5.96 18.48
N HIS A 33 11.47 -7.02 19.04
CA HIS A 33 10.60 -7.95 18.32
C HIS A 33 9.41 -7.27 17.60
N MET A 34 8.94 -6.15 18.16
CA MET A 34 7.84 -5.36 17.61
C MET A 34 8.28 -4.26 16.64
N ALA A 35 9.58 -4.08 16.40
CA ALA A 35 10.09 -3.11 15.44
C ALA A 35 9.49 -3.36 14.03
N PRO A 36 9.08 -2.29 13.30
CA PRO A 36 9.24 -0.87 13.63
C PRO A 36 8.12 -0.25 14.49
N PHE A 37 7.15 -1.03 14.95
CA PHE A 37 5.97 -0.55 15.71
C PHE A 37 6.21 -0.51 17.23
N ASP A 38 7.47 -0.56 17.65
CA ASP A 38 7.95 -0.40 19.02
C ASP A 38 8.25 1.07 19.40
N GLN A 39 7.95 2.01 18.51
CA GLN A 39 8.11 3.45 18.71
C GLN A 39 6.85 4.23 18.30
N GLU A 40 6.83 5.55 18.52
CA GLU A 40 5.74 6.41 18.03
C GLU A 40 5.68 6.38 16.49
N PHE A 41 4.48 6.20 15.94
CA PHE A 41 4.26 6.16 14.50
C PHE A 41 2.99 6.92 14.10
N TYR A 42 2.91 7.27 12.83
CA TYR A 42 1.74 7.90 12.22
C TYR A 42 0.96 6.88 11.41
N ILE A 43 -0.37 7.00 11.46
CA ILE A 43 -1.26 6.27 10.55
C ILE A 43 -1.44 7.13 9.30
N ILE A 44 -1.02 6.61 8.15
CA ILE A 44 -1.29 7.21 6.84
C ILE A 44 -2.39 6.40 6.18
N MET A 45 -3.45 7.08 5.73
CA MET A 45 -4.48 6.50 4.88
C MET A 45 -4.63 7.38 3.64
N ASN A 46 -4.65 6.77 2.47
CA ASN A 46 -4.79 7.50 1.22
C ASN A 46 -5.50 6.65 0.16
N VAL A 47 -6.04 7.32 -0.85
CA VAL A 47 -6.41 6.71 -2.13
C VAL A 47 -5.27 6.96 -3.10
N ALA A 48 -4.64 5.90 -3.61
CA ALA A 48 -3.59 5.98 -4.62
C ALA A 48 -4.13 5.53 -5.98
N VAL A 49 -3.75 6.24 -7.04
CA VAL A 49 -3.99 5.82 -8.43
C VAL A 49 -2.75 6.06 -9.29
N GLY A 50 -2.53 5.17 -10.25
CA GLY A 50 -1.29 5.18 -11.03
C GLY A 50 -0.10 4.72 -10.19
N GLY A 51 1.09 5.21 -10.56
CA GLY A 51 2.32 4.97 -9.81
C GLY A 51 3.16 3.79 -10.33
N VAL A 52 4.45 3.86 -10.08
CA VAL A 52 5.46 2.87 -10.49
C VAL A 52 5.80 1.98 -9.30
N GLY A 53 5.88 0.67 -9.51
CA GLY A 53 6.26 -0.30 -8.47
C GLY A 53 5.12 -0.78 -7.57
N PHE A 54 3.91 -0.24 -7.72
CA PHE A 54 2.75 -0.64 -6.92
C PHE A 54 1.90 -1.74 -7.59
N PHE A 55 1.93 -1.83 -8.92
CA PHE A 55 1.10 -2.76 -9.70
C PHE A 55 1.95 -3.55 -10.69
N PRO A 56 1.84 -4.90 -10.76
CA PRO A 56 2.59 -5.72 -11.70
C PRO A 56 2.41 -5.27 -13.16
N GLU A 57 3.44 -5.47 -14.00
CA GLU A 57 3.39 -5.08 -15.42
C GLU A 57 2.28 -5.79 -16.21
N ASN A 58 1.92 -7.01 -15.84
CA ASN A 58 0.85 -7.80 -16.47
C ASN A 58 -0.52 -7.60 -15.78
N TYR A 59 -0.66 -6.59 -14.92
CA TYR A 59 -1.91 -6.34 -14.21
C TYR A 59 -3.01 -5.88 -15.19
N VAL A 60 -4.21 -6.44 -15.01
CA VAL A 60 -5.40 -6.11 -15.79
C VAL A 60 -6.49 -5.62 -14.82
N ASN A 61 -6.85 -4.35 -14.94
CA ASN A 61 -8.01 -3.77 -14.28
C ASN A 61 -9.20 -3.89 -15.24
N TYR A 62 -9.86 -5.05 -15.23
CA TYR A 62 -10.84 -5.43 -16.25
C TYR A 62 -11.81 -4.28 -16.60
N PRO A 63 -12.01 -3.96 -17.90
CA PRO A 63 -11.56 -4.72 -19.08
C PRO A 63 -10.17 -4.31 -19.62
N TYR A 64 -9.47 -3.37 -18.98
CA TYR A 64 -8.27 -2.76 -19.54
C TYR A 64 -6.97 -3.20 -18.82
N PRO A 65 -5.86 -3.42 -19.54
CA PRO A 65 -4.57 -3.62 -18.91
C PRO A 65 -4.07 -2.34 -18.22
N LYS A 66 -3.08 -2.46 -17.33
CA LYS A 66 -2.32 -1.31 -16.79
C LYS A 66 -1.81 -0.45 -17.96
N PRO A 67 -2.17 0.84 -18.07
CA PRO A 67 -1.86 1.65 -19.25
C PRO A 67 -0.46 2.28 -19.26
N TRP A 68 0.33 2.12 -18.19
CA TRP A 68 1.70 2.64 -18.11
C TRP A 68 2.70 1.50 -17.89
N ASN A 69 3.98 1.78 -18.16
CA ASN A 69 5.10 0.88 -17.91
C ASN A 69 6.01 1.48 -16.84
N ASP A 70 6.41 0.68 -15.85
CA ASP A 70 7.20 1.13 -14.70
C ASP A 70 8.62 1.60 -15.04
N LYS A 71 9.15 1.22 -16.21
CA LYS A 71 10.48 1.60 -16.69
C LYS A 71 10.45 2.84 -17.60
N SER A 72 9.27 3.36 -17.92
CA SER A 72 9.13 4.54 -18.78
C SER A 72 9.29 5.82 -17.98
N GLY A 73 10.13 6.74 -18.47
CA GLY A 73 10.20 8.12 -17.96
C GLY A 73 8.91 8.94 -18.17
N HIS A 74 7.91 8.37 -18.86
CA HIS A 74 6.62 9.00 -19.15
C HIS A 74 5.42 8.19 -18.58
N ALA A 75 5.64 7.37 -17.55
CA ALA A 75 4.59 6.54 -16.95
C ALA A 75 3.34 7.36 -16.53
N ALA A 76 3.53 8.52 -15.88
CA ALA A 76 2.44 9.39 -15.48
C ALA A 76 1.65 9.94 -16.69
N THR A 77 2.34 10.31 -17.77
CA THR A 77 1.72 10.75 -19.02
C THR A 77 0.90 9.64 -19.66
N ALA A 78 1.43 8.40 -19.70
CA ALA A 78 0.71 7.25 -20.23
C ALA A 78 -0.56 6.95 -19.41
N PHE A 79 -0.45 6.97 -18.08
CA PHE A 79 -1.60 6.85 -17.17
C PHE A 79 -2.68 7.91 -17.46
N TRP A 80 -2.28 9.17 -17.59
CA TRP A 80 -3.21 10.28 -17.84
C TRP A 80 -3.85 10.23 -19.24
N ASN A 81 -3.09 9.82 -20.26
CA ASN A 81 -3.61 9.66 -21.61
C ASN A 81 -4.67 8.54 -21.69
N ALA A 82 -4.59 7.53 -20.81
CA ALA A 82 -5.57 6.47 -20.69
C ALA A 82 -6.78 6.83 -19.80
N ARG A 83 -6.94 8.09 -19.36
CA ARG A 83 -8.04 8.51 -18.46
C ARG A 83 -9.44 8.15 -18.95
N ASN A 84 -9.68 8.07 -20.25
CA ASN A 84 -10.98 7.67 -20.78
C ASN A 84 -11.36 6.22 -20.39
N ASN A 85 -10.39 5.38 -20.03
CA ASN A 85 -10.62 4.00 -19.62
C ASN A 85 -10.92 3.87 -18.12
N TRP A 86 -10.42 4.78 -17.28
CA TRP A 86 -10.52 4.66 -15.82
C TRP A 86 -11.30 5.80 -15.16
N LEU A 87 -11.26 7.02 -15.67
CA LEU A 87 -11.96 8.15 -15.06
C LEU A 87 -13.49 7.95 -15.00
N PRO A 88 -14.15 7.34 -16.02
CA PRO A 88 -15.59 7.06 -15.91
C PRO A 88 -15.94 6.09 -14.77
N THR A 89 -15.01 5.24 -14.32
CA THR A 89 -15.29 4.30 -13.21
C THR A 89 -15.44 5.01 -11.87
N TRP A 90 -14.99 6.27 -11.77
CA TRP A 90 -15.18 7.11 -10.59
C TRP A 90 -16.58 7.73 -10.51
N LYS A 91 -17.39 7.59 -11.57
CA LYS A 91 -18.77 8.08 -11.66
C LYS A 91 -18.91 9.55 -11.20
N LEU A 92 -18.09 10.44 -11.74
CA LEU A 92 -18.02 11.84 -11.30
C LEU A 92 -19.37 12.58 -11.38
N ASP A 93 -20.27 12.14 -12.25
CA ASP A 93 -21.62 12.67 -12.46
C ASP A 93 -22.68 12.04 -11.53
N GLN A 94 -22.34 10.98 -10.79
CA GLN A 94 -23.23 10.30 -9.86
C GLN A 94 -22.76 10.54 -8.44
N ASN A 95 -23.67 10.90 -7.55
CA ASN A 95 -23.35 11.07 -6.13
C ASN A 95 -22.11 11.97 -5.88
N ASN A 96 -21.88 12.98 -6.74
CA ASN A 96 -20.71 13.86 -6.70
C ASN A 96 -19.35 13.12 -6.69
N GLY A 97 -19.28 11.90 -7.24
CA GLY A 97 -18.07 11.07 -7.21
C GLY A 97 -17.72 10.46 -5.85
N GLU A 98 -18.60 10.57 -4.84
CA GLU A 98 -18.36 10.07 -3.47
C GLU A 98 -18.24 8.53 -3.42
N ASP A 99 -18.73 7.83 -4.45
CA ASP A 99 -18.56 6.39 -4.63
C ASP A 99 -17.08 5.99 -4.80
N ALA A 100 -16.22 6.90 -5.27
CA ALA A 100 -14.79 6.69 -5.44
C ALA A 100 -13.95 7.20 -4.26
N ALA A 101 -14.56 7.87 -3.29
CA ALA A 101 -13.87 8.45 -2.15
C ALA A 101 -13.54 7.39 -1.09
N MET A 102 -12.45 7.61 -0.36
CA MET A 102 -12.19 6.85 0.86
C MET A 102 -13.15 7.33 1.97
N GLN A 103 -14.04 6.45 2.41
CA GLN A 103 -15.00 6.72 3.47
C GLN A 103 -14.58 6.01 4.76
N VAL A 104 -14.32 6.78 5.82
CA VAL A 104 -13.85 6.24 7.11
C VAL A 104 -14.91 6.48 8.18
N LYS A 105 -15.49 5.39 8.71
CA LYS A 105 -16.51 5.48 9.78
C LYS A 105 -15.90 5.71 11.17
N TYR A 106 -14.82 5.00 11.50
CA TYR A 106 -14.05 5.22 12.72
C TYR A 106 -12.66 4.59 12.61
N ILE A 107 -11.74 5.10 13.42
CA ILE A 107 -10.41 4.53 13.65
C ILE A 107 -10.30 4.28 15.15
N ARG A 108 -9.78 3.11 15.52
CA ARG A 108 -9.47 2.78 16.92
C ARG A 108 -8.09 2.15 16.98
N VAL A 109 -7.25 2.69 17.84
CA VAL A 109 -5.90 2.19 18.11
C VAL A 109 -5.86 1.76 19.56
N TRP A 110 -5.23 0.61 19.81
CA TRP A 110 -5.08 0.04 21.14
C TRP A 110 -3.61 -0.17 21.41
N GLN A 111 -3.17 0.15 22.62
CA GLN A 111 -1.88 -0.24 23.15
C GLN A 111 -2.11 -1.11 24.38
N MET A 112 -1.26 -2.10 24.63
CA MET A 112 -1.32 -2.81 25.90
C MET A 112 -0.99 -1.84 27.03
N GLY A 113 -1.80 -1.84 28.08
CA GLY A 113 -1.45 -1.13 29.31
C GLY A 113 -0.16 -1.68 29.94
N PRO A 114 0.45 -0.95 30.87
CA PRO A 114 1.59 -1.47 31.63
C PRO A 114 1.20 -2.82 32.26
N LYS A 115 2.10 -3.81 32.17
CA LYS A 115 1.93 -5.06 32.92
C LYS A 115 1.91 -4.70 34.42
N PRO A 116 0.92 -5.20 35.20
CA PRO A 116 0.85 -4.93 36.63
C PRO A 116 2.06 -5.46 37.39
#